data_AF-A0A538JYH6-F1
#
_entry.id   AF-A0A538JYH6-F1
#
_cell.length_a   1.000
_cell.length_b   1.000
_cell.length_c   1.000
_cell.angle_alpha   90.00
_cell.angle_beta   90.00
_cell.angle_gamma   90.00
#
_symmetry.space_group_name_H-M   'P 1'
#
loop_
_entity.id
_entity.type
_entity.pdbx_description
1 polymer ?
#
loop_
_entity_poly.entity_id
_entity_poly.type
_entity_poly.pdbx_seq_one_letter_code
_entity_poly.pdbx_strand_id
1 'polypeptide(L)' 'MGETTEIIEPNGGEHSKVESWRLHVLMEAGYPLSLAERLAGSEADLHRAVELVGQGCAPETAVEILL' A
#
# COMPACT_ATOMS: atom_id res chain seq x y z
N MET A 1 5.55 -5.90 -36.46
CA MET A 1 5.44 -7.03 -35.51
C MET A 1 6.06 -6.52 -34.23
N GLY A 2 5.25 -6.36 -33.19
CA GLY A 2 5.55 -5.52 -32.03
C GLY A 2 6.77 -5.99 -31.23
N GLU A 3 7.63 -5.04 -30.90
CA GLU A 3 8.76 -5.19 -29.99
C GLU A 3 8.22 -5.58 -28.60
N THR A 4 8.48 -6.81 -28.18
CA THR A 4 8.23 -7.27 -26.81
C THR A 4 9.21 -6.53 -25.89
N THR A 5 8.76 -5.44 -25.26
CA THR A 5 9.49 -4.79 -24.17
C THR A 5 9.68 -5.80 -23.04
N GLU A 6 10.92 -6.28 -22.89
CA GLU A 6 11.35 -7.07 -21.75
C GLU A 6 11.32 -6.16 -20.52
N ILE A 7 10.29 -6.34 -19.68
CA ILE A 7 10.23 -5.68 -18.38
C ILE A 7 11.33 -6.28 -17.50
N ILE A 8 12.40 -5.52 -17.29
CA ILE A 8 13.39 -5.78 -16.24
C ILE A 8 12.64 -5.87 -14.91
N GLU A 9 12.38 -7.09 -14.46
CA GLU A 9 11.74 -7.32 -13.17
C GLU A 9 12.75 -6.92 -12.08
N PRO A 10 12.48 -5.88 -11.28
CA PRO A 10 13.33 -5.60 -10.13
C PRO A 10 13.34 -6.84 -9.24
N ASN A 11 14.49 -7.11 -8.60
CA ASN A 11 14.82 -8.30 -7.79
C ASN A 11 13.86 -8.64 -6.60
N GLY A 12 12.71 -7.98 -6.49
CA GLY A 12 11.62 -8.33 -5.59
C GLY A 12 10.52 -9.04 -6.38
N GLY A 13 10.14 -10.24 -5.93
CA GLY A 13 9.05 -11.00 -6.56
C GLY A 13 7.72 -10.25 -6.56
N GLU A 14 6.66 -10.90 -7.05
CA GLU A 14 5.31 -10.30 -7.11
C GLU A 14 4.85 -9.69 -5.78
N HIS A 15 5.24 -10.29 -4.65
CA HIS A 15 4.97 -9.77 -3.32
C HIS A 15 5.52 -8.34 -3.12
N SER A 16 6.79 -8.10 -3.45
CA SER A 16 7.41 -6.78 -3.28
C SER A 16 6.80 -5.72 -4.20
N LYS A 17 6.32 -6.13 -5.39
CA LYS A 17 5.58 -5.26 -6.31
C LYS A 17 4.22 -4.88 -5.70
N VAL A 18 3.53 -5.83 -5.08
CA VAL A 18 2.25 -5.60 -4.37
C VAL A 18 2.45 -4.70 -3.15
N GLU A 19 3.47 -4.93 -2.32
CA GLU A 19 3.78 -4.08 -1.16
C GLU A 19 4.07 -2.64 -1.60
N SER A 20 4.86 -2.45 -2.67
CA SER A 20 5.16 -1.12 -3.21
C SER A 20 3.90 -0.41 -3.72
N TRP A 21 3.00 -1.15 -4.37
CA TRP A 21 1.70 -0.62 -4.79
C TRP A 21 0.80 -0.27 -3.60
N ARG A 22 0.71 -1.14 -2.59
CA ARG A 22 -0.04 -0.89 -1.34
C ARG A 22 0.45 0.38 -0.66
N LEU A 23 1.77 0.55 -0.55
CA LEU A 23 2.39 1.73 0.04
C LEU A 23 1.96 3.02 -0.69
N HIS A 24 2.03 3.01 -2.02
CA HIS A 24 1.63 4.17 -2.81
C HIS A 24 0.16 4.54 -2.60
N VAL A 25 -0.74 3.55 -2.62
CA VAL A 25 -2.19 3.77 -2.38
C VAL A 25 -2.44 4.35 -0.98
N LEU A 26 -1.76 3.84 0.04
CA LEU A 26 -1.91 4.34 1.41
C LEU A 26 -1.42 5.78 1.57
N MET A 27 -0.31 6.15 0.92
CA MET A 27 0.18 7.53 0.93
C MET A 27 -0.81 8.48 0.22
N GLU A 28 -1.36 8.08 -0.93
CA GLU A 28 -2.38 8.87 -1.64
C GLU A 28 -3.67 9.04 -0.82
N ALA A 29 -4.01 8.05 0.02
CA ALA A 29 -5.15 8.13 0.95
C ALA A 29 -4.89 9.06 2.15
N GLY A 30 -3.65 9.50 2.39
CA GLY A 30 -3.30 10.42 3.46
C GLY A 30 -2.61 9.79 4.67
N TYR A 31 -2.18 8.52 4.58
CA TYR A 31 -1.33 7.95 5.63
C TYR A 31 0.08 8.56 5.57
N PRO A 32 0.70 8.89 6.73
CA PRO A 32 2.11 9.23 6.77
C PRO A 32 2.96 8.00 6.43
N LEU A 33 4.10 8.22 5.78
CA LEU A 33 4.98 7.17 5.24
C LEU A 33 5.20 6.01 6.22
N SER A 34 5.60 6.31 7.46
CA SER A 34 5.91 5.28 8.47
C SER A 34 4.73 4.38 8.84
N LEU A 35 3.49 4.89 8.76
CA LEU A 35 2.29 4.08 8.99
C LEU A 35 1.89 3.32 7.73
N ALA A 36 2.05 3.95 6.56
CA ALA A 36 1.77 3.34 5.27
C ALA A 36 2.69 2.13 5.02
N GLU A 37 3.99 2.21 5.36
CA GLU A 37 4.95 1.10 5.24
C GLU A 37 4.54 -0.10 6.10
N ARG A 38 4.09 0.15 7.34
CA ARG A 38 3.62 -0.90 8.25
C ARG A 38 2.39 -1.64 7.71
N LEU A 39 1.42 -0.92 7.15
CA LEU A 39 0.22 -1.50 6.54
C LEU A 39 0.51 -2.15 5.18
N ALA A 40 1.46 -1.62 4.42
CA ALA A 40 1.84 -2.16 3.12
C ALA A 40 2.44 -3.56 3.25
N GLY A 41 3.28 -3.77 4.26
CA GLY A 41 3.88 -5.08 4.58
C GLY A 41 3.01 -6.02 5.42
N SER A 42 1.75 -5.65 5.72
CA SER A 42 0.83 -6.50 6.47
C SER A 42 -0.27 -7.10 5.57
N GLU A 43 -1.01 -8.06 6.13
CA GLU A 43 -2.18 -8.66 5.47
C GLU A 43 -3.47 -7.84 5.66
N ALA A 44 -3.37 -6.62 6.22
CA ALA A 44 -4.55 -5.77 6.46
C ALA A 44 -5.30 -5.46 5.15
N ASP A 45 -6.62 -5.37 5.24
CA ASP A 45 -7.46 -5.02 4.10
C ASP A 45 -7.18 -3.58 3.66
N LEU A 46 -6.62 -3.44 2.45
CA LEU A 46 -6.19 -2.15 1.92
C LEU A 46 -7.40 -1.23 1.68
N HIS A 47 -8.51 -1.79 1.19
CA HIS A 47 -9.70 -1.00 0.91
C HIS A 47 -10.25 -0.38 2.19
N ARG A 48 -10.29 -1.15 3.28
CA ARG A 48 -10.72 -0.70 4.59
C ARG A 48 -9.81 0.39 5.17
N ALA A 49 -8.49 0.27 5.00
CA ALA A 49 -7.56 1.31 5.42
C ALA A 49 -7.84 2.66 4.74
N VAL A 50 -8.03 2.63 3.42
CA VAL A 50 -8.37 3.82 2.63
C VAL A 50 -9.72 4.41 3.06
N GLU A 51 -10.73 3.56 3.26
CA GLU A 51 -12.06 4.02 3.70
C GLU A 51 -12.05 4.71 5.06
N LEU A 52 -11.28 4.20 6.03
CA LEU A 52 -11.22 4.79 7.37
C LEU A 52 -10.71 6.23 7.30
N VAL A 53 -9.58 6.47 6.63
CA VAL A 53 -9.03 7.82 6.50
C VAL A 53 -9.92 8.71 5.63
N GLY A 54 -10.50 8.17 4.56
CA GLY A 54 -11.48 8.89 3.74
C GLY A 54 -12.74 9.34 4.49
N GLN A 55 -13.10 8.66 5.57
CA GLN A 55 -14.21 9.03 6.47
C GLN A 55 -13.78 9.99 7.60
N GLY A 56 -12.52 10.41 7.62
CA GLY A 56 -11.97 11.32 8.64
C GLY A 56 -11.39 10.63 9.87
N CYS A 57 -11.17 9.31 9.84
CA CYS A 57 -10.42 8.61 10.89
C CYS A 57 -8.95 9.06 10.87
N ALA A 58 -8.37 9.31 12.05
CA ALA A 58 -6.95 9.61 12.14
C ALA A 58 -6.09 8.40 11.69
N PRO A 59 -5.03 8.60 10.90
CA PRO A 59 -4.20 7.51 10.39
C PRO A 59 -3.64 6.59 11.48
N GLU A 60 -3.23 7.17 12.62
CA GLU A 60 -2.77 6.41 13.79
C GLU A 60 -3.85 5.47 14.34
N THR A 61 -5.08 5.98 14.52
CA THR A 61 -6.22 5.19 15.00
C THR A 61 -6.61 4.12 14.00
N ALA A 62 -6.59 4.43 12.71
CA ALA A 62 -6.90 3.46 11.67
C ALA A 62 -5.90 2.29 11.65
N VAL A 63 -4.62 2.55 11.93
CA VAL A 63 -3.61 1.49 12.09
C VAL A 63 -3.88 0.63 13.32
N GLU A 64 -4.23 1.22 14.46
CA GLU A 64 -4.59 0.45 15.68
C GLU A 64 -5.85 -0.41 15.52
N ILE A 65 -6.75 -0.06 14.60
CA ILE A 65 -7.93 -0.86 14.29
C ILE A 65 -7.57 -2.10 13.43
N LEU A 66 -6.53 -2.00 12.61
CA LEU A 66 -6.23 -2.95 11.53
C LEU A 66 -5.06 -3.90 11.82
N LEU A 67 -4.14 -3.53 12.72
CA LEU A 67 -2.95 -4.30 13.10
C LEU A 67 -2.97 -4.68 14.57
#